data_AF-B4R5K0-F1
#
_entry.id   AF-B4R5K0-F1
#
_cell.length_a   1.000
_cell.length_b   1.000
_cell.length_c   1.000
_cell.angle_alpha   90.00
_cell.angle_beta   90.00
_cell.angle_gamma   90.00
#
_symmetry.space_group_name_H-M   'P 1'
#
loop_
_entity.id
_entity.type
_entity.pdbx_description
1 polymer ?
#
loop_
_entity_poly.entity_id
_entity_poly.type
_entity_poly.pdbx_seq_one_letter_code
_entity_poly.pdbx_strand_id
1 'polypeptide(L)'
;MLEDRGNTAVYLLYTYTRICSIARNSGEDFTNLPEILKKTNIVLAHEKEWKLAKTLLKLHDILIKCSKELFLHFLCEFCFEVCTVLTEFYDSCYCIEKNN
;
A
#
# COMPACT_ATOMS: atom_id res chain seq x y z
N MET A 1 9.51 20.05 4.17
CA MET A 1 8.20 19.87 3.49
C MET A 1 8.33 19.20 2.13
N LEU A 2 9.29 19.59 1.28
CA LEU A 2 9.47 19.06 -0.08
C LEU A 2 10.56 17.98 -0.19
N GLU A 3 10.94 17.38 0.93
CA GLU A 3 11.91 16.29 0.93
C GLU A 3 11.29 15.05 0.28
N ASP A 4 12.08 14.38 -0.54
CA ASP A 4 11.73 13.15 -1.26
C ASP A 4 11.77 11.90 -0.36
N ARG A 5 12.31 12.05 0.85
CA ARG A 5 12.38 11.04 1.90
C ARG A 5 11.71 11.56 3.17
N GLY A 6 11.07 10.66 3.91
CA GLY A 6 10.42 10.98 5.20
C GLY A 6 8.92 11.22 5.09
N ASN A 7 8.32 11.73 6.16
CA ASN A 7 6.86 11.93 6.27
C ASN A 7 6.42 13.22 5.54
N THR A 8 6.47 13.16 4.21
CA THR A 8 6.08 14.25 3.32
C THR A 8 5.10 13.76 2.25
N ALA A 9 4.27 14.68 1.74
CA ALA A 9 3.39 14.38 0.61
C ALA A 9 4.17 13.90 -0.63
N VAL A 10 5.40 14.39 -0.84
CA VAL A 10 6.27 13.99 -1.95
C VAL A 10 6.59 12.50 -1.88
N TYR A 11 6.97 11.99 -0.69
CA TYR A 11 7.23 10.57 -0.49
C TYR A 11 5.98 9.70 -0.68
N LEU A 12 4.82 10.16 -0.19
CA LEU A 12 3.56 9.43 -0.37
C LEU A 12 3.16 9.34 -1.85
N LEU A 13 3.27 10.45 -2.59
CA LEU A 13 2.98 10.49 -4.02
C LEU A 13 3.95 9.62 -4.83
N TYR A 14 5.24 9.62 -4.48
CA TYR A 14 6.22 8.73 -5.08
C TYR A 14 5.84 7.26 -4.86
N THR A 15 5.50 6.88 -3.63
CA THR A 15 5.08 5.51 -3.31
C THR A 15 3.82 5.12 -4.09
N TYR A 16 2.83 6.01 -4.19
CA TYR A 16 1.62 5.80 -4.98
C TYR A 16 1.93 5.56 -6.46
N THR A 17 2.77 6.41 -7.07
CA THR A 17 3.15 6.25 -8.48
C THR A 17 3.90 4.94 -8.75
N ARG A 18 4.71 4.45 -7.80
CA ARG A 18 5.36 3.13 -7.86
C ARG A 18 4.33 2.01 -7.88
N ILE A 19 3.30 2.04 -7.03
CA ILE A 19 2.20 1.06 -7.01
C ILE A 19 1.49 1.04 -8.37
N CYS A 20 1.10 2.20 -8.89
CA CYS A 20 0.46 2.28 -10.20
C CYS A 20 1.37 1.77 -11.33
N SER A 21 2.69 1.97 -11.20
CA SER A 21 3.65 1.46 -12.19
C SER A 21 3.76 -0.07 -12.17
N ILE A 22 3.69 -0.70 -11.00
CA ILE A 22 3.69 -2.16 -10.88
C ILE A 22 2.46 -2.72 -11.61
N ALA A 23 1.27 -2.17 -11.34
CA ALA A 23 0.05 -2.58 -12.02
C ALA A 23 0.18 -2.46 -13.55
N ARG A 24 0.65 -1.31 -14.06
CA ARG A 24 0.87 -1.12 -15.51
C ARG A 24 1.91 -2.08 -16.10
N ASN A 25 2.99 -2.35 -15.38
CA ASN A 25 4.09 -3.18 -15.87
C ASN A 25 3.78 -4.68 -15.81
N SER A 26 2.78 -5.10 -15.04
CA SER A 26 2.35 -6.51 -14.98
C SER A 26 1.67 -6.99 -16.27
N GLY A 27 1.17 -6.07 -17.10
CA GLY A 27 0.39 -6.39 -18.30
C GLY A 27 -1.06 -6.80 -18.02
N GLU A 28 -1.47 -6.89 -16.75
CA GLU A 28 -2.83 -7.23 -16.33
C GLU A 28 -3.76 -6.00 -16.31
N ASP A 29 -5.03 -6.20 -16.66
CA ASP A 29 -6.05 -5.16 -16.59
C ASP A 29 -6.76 -5.16 -15.23
N PHE A 30 -6.32 -4.27 -14.34
CA PHE A 30 -6.93 -4.08 -13.03
C PHE A 30 -8.21 -3.22 -13.02
N THR A 31 -8.79 -2.88 -14.18
CA THR A 31 -10.06 -2.10 -14.20
C THR A 31 -11.23 -2.89 -13.61
N ASN A 32 -11.25 -4.22 -13.77
CA ASN A 32 -12.29 -5.11 -13.26
C ASN A 32 -11.78 -5.98 -12.08
N LEU A 33 -11.48 -5.31 -10.96
CA LEU A 33 -11.06 -5.97 -9.71
C LEU A 33 -11.95 -7.15 -9.28
N PRO A 34 -13.30 -7.04 -9.31
CA PRO A 34 -14.17 -8.15 -8.89
C PRO A 34 -13.96 -9.45 -9.66
N GLU A 35 -13.65 -9.39 -10.97
CA GLU A 35 -13.36 -10.59 -11.75
C GLU A 35 -11.98 -11.18 -11.45
N ILE A 36 -10.98 -10.33 -11.22
CA ILE A 36 -9.64 -10.75 -10.80
C ILE A 36 -9.73 -11.48 -9.46
N LEU A 37 -10.43 -10.90 -8.48
CA LEU A 37 -10.57 -11.49 -7.14
C LEU A 37 -11.32 -12.82 -7.12
N LYS A 38 -12.13 -13.14 -8.14
CA LYS A 38 -12.73 -14.47 -8.29
C LYS A 38 -11.74 -15.53 -8.75
N LYS A 39 -10.72 -15.13 -9.50
CA LYS A 39 -9.71 -16.02 -10.09
C LYS A 39 -8.44 -16.09 -9.24
N THR A 40 -8.18 -15.06 -8.45
CA THR A 40 -6.96 -14.90 -7.67
C THR A 40 -7.19 -15.27 -6.22
N ASN A 41 -6.41 -16.23 -5.72
CA ASN A 41 -6.34 -16.52 -4.30
C ASN A 41 -5.25 -15.66 -3.66
N ILE A 42 -5.62 -14.81 -2.69
CA ILE A 42 -4.65 -13.98 -1.96
C ILE A 42 -4.02 -14.86 -0.88
N VAL A 43 -2.75 -15.23 -1.07
CA VAL A 43 -1.97 -16.00 -0.10
C VAL A 43 -1.00 -15.06 0.61
N LEU A 44 -0.98 -15.11 1.95
CA LEU A 44 -0.04 -14.37 2.78
C LEU A 44 0.98 -15.37 3.34
N ALA A 45 2.09 -15.55 2.63
CA ALA A 45 3.13 -16.52 2.97
C ALA A 45 4.29 -15.86 3.72
N HIS A 46 4.65 -14.63 3.33
CA HIS A 46 5.77 -13.89 3.91
C HIS A 46 5.32 -12.98 5.07
N GLU A 47 6.18 -12.79 6.07
CA GLU A 47 5.86 -11.94 7.23
C GLU A 47 5.54 -10.49 6.81
N LYS A 48 6.20 -9.99 5.77
CA LYS A 48 5.97 -8.62 5.26
C LYS A 48 4.62 -8.47 4.55
N GLU A 49 4.14 -9.51 3.88
CA GLU A 49 2.77 -9.55 3.32
C GLU A 49 1.74 -9.48 4.45
N TRP A 50 1.95 -10.28 5.50
CA TRP A 50 1.12 -10.26 6.70
C TRP A 50 1.11 -8.90 7.38
N LYS A 51 2.27 -8.25 7.50
CA LYS A 51 2.40 -6.91 8.07
C LYS A 51 1.59 -5.90 7.25
N LEU A 52 1.74 -5.92 5.92
CA LEU A 52 1.00 -5.03 5.03
C LEU A 52 -0.51 -5.23 5.13
N ALA A 53 -0.99 -6.47 5.05
CA ALA A 53 -2.41 -6.80 5.16
C ALA A 53 -3.01 -6.29 6.49
N LYS A 54 -2.31 -6.54 7.62
CA LYS A 54 -2.73 -6.05 8.94
C LYS A 54 -2.78 -4.53 8.99
N THR A 55 -1.76 -3.85 8.46
CA THR A 55 -1.75 -2.37 8.44
C THR A 55 -2.92 -1.83 7.63
N LEU A 56 -3.21 -2.36 6.44
CA LEU A 56 -4.34 -1.90 5.62
C LEU A 56 -5.70 -2.05 6.33
N LEU A 57 -5.89 -3.12 7.10
CA LEU A 57 -7.14 -3.35 7.85
C LEU A 57 -7.37 -2.35 8.99
N LYS A 58 -6.33 -1.64 9.47
CA LYS A 58 -6.47 -0.61 10.52
C LYS A 58 -7.21 0.65 10.04
N LEU A 59 -7.42 0.83 8.73
CA LEU A 59 -8.03 2.05 8.18
C LEU A 59 -9.35 2.41 8.87
N HIS A 60 -10.20 1.41 9.14
CA HIS A 60 -11.48 1.63 9.79
C HIS A 60 -11.33 2.24 11.20
N ASP A 61 -10.41 1.70 12.00
CA ASP A 61 -10.14 2.19 13.35
C ASP A 61 -9.59 3.61 13.35
N ILE A 62 -8.71 3.93 12.38
CA ILE A 62 -8.16 5.27 12.20
C ILE A 62 -9.26 6.27 11.84
N LEU A 63 -10.19 5.91 10.95
CA LEU A 63 -11.32 6.78 10.59
C LEU A 63 -12.23 7.05 11.79
N ILE A 64 -12.54 6.02 12.60
CA ILE A 64 -13.31 6.19 13.84
C ILE A 64 -12.57 7.12 14.80
N LYS A 65 -11.26 6.93 14.98
CA LYS A 65 -10.43 7.77 15.85
C LYS A 65 -10.43 9.23 15.40
N CYS A 66 -10.18 9.47 14.11
CA CYS A 66 -10.24 10.81 13.51
C CYS A 66 -11.61 11.47 13.71
N SER A 67 -12.70 10.72 13.55
CA SER A 67 -14.06 11.25 13.73
C SER A 67 -14.37 11.60 15.20
N LYS A 68 -13.82 10.86 16.16
CA LYS A 68 -14.06 11.09 17.59
C LYS A 68 -13.20 12.21 18.15
N GLU A 69 -11.92 12.24 17.76
CA GLU A 69 -10.94 13.19 18.30
C GLU A 69 -10.78 14.45 17.44
N LEU A 70 -11.33 14.47 16.22
CA LEU A 70 -11.22 15.55 15.22
C LEU A 70 -9.77 15.91 14.85
N PHE A 71 -8.85 14.96 15.05
CA PHE A 71 -7.44 15.11 14.74
C PHE A 71 -7.06 14.36 13.46
N LEU A 72 -6.85 15.12 12.38
CA LEU A 72 -6.50 14.57 11.06
C LEU A 72 -5.07 14.02 10.97
N HIS A 73 -4.18 14.37 11.90
CA HIS A 73 -2.79 13.89 11.87
C HIS A 73 -2.69 12.36 11.96
N PHE A 74 -3.64 11.68 12.63
CA PHE A 74 -3.68 10.22 12.66
C PHE A 74 -3.85 9.60 11.28
N LEU A 75 -4.63 10.24 10.40
CA LEU A 75 -4.78 9.78 9.01
C LEU A 75 -3.47 9.98 8.24
N CYS A 76 -2.78 11.11 8.45
CA CYS A 76 -1.48 11.38 7.82
C CYS A 76 -0.41 10.37 8.27
N GLU A 77 -0.35 10.07 9.58
CA GLU A 77 0.54 9.04 10.14
C GLU A 77 0.22 7.66 9.58
N PHE A 78 -1.06 7.30 9.49
CA PHE A 78 -1.49 6.05 8.87
C PHE A 78 -1.05 5.93 7.41
N CYS A 79 -1.25 6.97 6.59
CA CYS A 79 -0.80 6.98 5.21
C CYS A 79 0.72 6.78 5.09
N PHE A 80 1.49 7.40 5.98
CA PHE A 80 2.94 7.22 6.04
C PHE A 80 3.36 5.81 6.49
N GLU A 81 2.69 5.23 7.48
CA GLU A 81 2.88 3.83 7.91
C GLU A 81 2.63 2.88 6.74
N VAL A 82 1.51 3.04 6.02
CA VAL A 82 1.17 2.22 4.84
C VAL A 82 2.27 2.30 3.77
N CYS A 83 2.76 3.49 3.44
CA CYS A 83 3.82 3.65 2.43
C CYS A 83 5.14 2.99 2.86
N THR A 84 5.49 3.10 4.14
CA THR A 84 6.69 2.48 4.70
C THR A 84 6.59 0.95 4.65
N VAL A 85 5.48 0.39 5.13
CA VAL A 85 5.26 -1.07 5.15
C VAL A 85 5.16 -1.63 3.73
N LEU A 86 4.56 -0.88 2.79
CA LEU A 86 4.49 -1.29 1.39
C LEU A 86 5.87 -1.30 0.73
N THR A 87 6.74 -0.36 1.08
CA THR A 87 8.14 -0.35 0.63
C THR A 87 8.88 -1.58 1.16
N GLU A 88 8.75 -1.88 2.47
CA GLU A 88 9.33 -3.10 3.06
C GLU A 88 8.85 -4.38 2.38
N PHE A 89 7.54 -4.46 2.07
CA PHE A 89 6.94 -5.58 1.35
C PHE A 89 7.57 -5.72 -0.04
N TYR A 90 7.60 -4.63 -0.83
CA TYR A 90 8.11 -4.69 -2.19
C TYR A 90 9.60 -5.09 -2.24
N ASP A 91 10.40 -4.61 -1.30
CA ASP A 91 11.84 -4.91 -1.27
C ASP A 91 12.10 -6.37 -0.85
N SER A 92 11.15 -7.03 -0.19
CA SER A 92 11.26 -8.42 0.27
C SER A 92 10.53 -9.44 -0.59
N CYS A 93 9.51 -9.02 -1.36
CA CYS A 93 8.60 -9.89 -2.09
C CYS A 93 8.51 -9.45 -3.56
N TYR A 94 8.89 -10.34 -4.49
CA TYR A 94 8.84 -10.05 -5.91
C TYR A 94 7.40 -9.96 -6.42
N CYS A 95 7.04 -8.81 -6.99
CA CYS A 95 5.70 -8.58 -7.55
C CYS A 95 5.60 -8.88 -9.05
N ILE A 96 6.71 -8.76 -9.79
CA ILE A 96 6.79 -9.03 -11.23
C ILE A 96 8.11 -9.76 -11.48
N GLU A 97 8.03 -10.98 -12.00
CA GLU A 97 9.19 -11.70 -12.53
C GLU A 97 9.26 -11.47 -14.04
N LYS A 98 10.33 -10.81 -14.51
CA LYS A 98 10.65 -10.83 -15.94
C LYS A 98 11.34 -12.15 -16.23
N ASN A 99 10.63 -13.07 -16.88
CA ASN A 99 11.27 -14.19 -17.56
C ASN A 99 12.13 -13.64 -18.69
N ASN A 100 13.46 -13.66 -18.50
CA ASN A 100 14.42 -13.53 -19.60
C ASN A 100 14.50 -14.86 -20.35
#